data_AF-A0A377DQA0-F1
#
_entry.id   AF-A0A377DQA0-F1
#
_cell.length_a   1.000
_cell.length_b   1.000
_cell.length_c   1.000
_cell.angle_alpha   90.00
_cell.angle_beta   90.00
_cell.angle_gamma   90.00
#
_symmetry.space_group_name_H-M   'P 1'
#
loop_
_entity.id
_entity.type
_entity.pdbx_description
1 polymer ?
#
loop_
_entity_poly.entity_id
_entity_poly.type
_entity_poly.pdbx_seq_one_letter_code
_entity_poly.pdbx_strand_id
1 'polypeptide(L)'
;MSEQITFATSDFASNPEPRCPCILLLDVSGSMSGRPINELNAGLVTFRDELLADPLALKRVELGIVTFGPVHVEQPFTSAANFFPPILFAQGDTPMVRPLPKPWIW
;
A
#
# COMPACT_ATOMS: atom_id res chain seq x y z
N MET A 1 -45.79 36.64 16.58
CA MET A 1 -45.07 35.68 17.43
C MET A 1 -45.35 34.28 16.93
N SER A 2 -44.57 33.81 15.96
CA SER A 2 -44.47 32.40 15.54
C SER A 2 -43.24 32.33 14.65
N GLU A 3 -42.05 32.36 15.26
CA GLU A 3 -40.81 32.04 14.55
C GLU A 3 -40.82 30.54 14.28
N GLN A 4 -41.14 30.16 13.05
CA GLN A 4 -40.98 28.79 12.58
C GLN A 4 -39.48 28.55 12.38
N ILE A 5 -38.89 27.78 13.29
CA ILE A 5 -37.53 27.27 13.13
C ILE A 5 -37.59 26.18 12.04
N THR A 6 -37.05 26.49 10.87
CA THR A 6 -36.84 25.55 9.76
C THR A 6 -35.82 24.48 10.19
N PHE A 7 -36.29 23.42 10.82
CA PHE A 7 -35.54 22.17 10.96
C PHE A 7 -35.65 21.38 9.65
N ALA A 8 -34.90 21.80 8.63
CA ALA A 8 -34.70 21.02 7.40
C ALA A 8 -33.24 20.61 7.31
N THR A 9 -32.92 19.49 7.97
CA THR A 9 -32.04 18.41 7.48
C THR A 9 -30.91 18.84 6.55
N SER A 10 -29.74 19.15 7.09
CA SER A 10 -28.47 19.14 6.32
C SER A 10 -27.29 18.74 7.19
N ASP A 11 -27.57 17.93 8.21
CA ASP A 11 -26.57 17.26 9.01
C ASP A 11 -26.74 15.76 8.72
N PHE A 12 -25.64 15.03 8.53
CA PHE A 12 -25.58 13.55 8.42
C PHE A 12 -25.89 12.85 7.09
N ALA A 13 -25.43 13.37 5.95
CA ALA A 13 -24.91 12.46 4.92
C ALA A 13 -23.38 12.41 5.03
N SER A 14 -22.87 12.09 6.22
CA SER A 14 -21.53 11.53 6.34
C SER A 14 -21.60 10.23 5.58
N ASN A 15 -21.27 10.25 4.28
CA ASN A 15 -21.19 9.09 3.42
C ASN A 15 -20.27 8.10 4.13
N PRO A 16 -20.81 7.11 4.88
CA PRO A 16 -20.01 6.16 5.60
C PRO A 16 -19.70 5.10 4.57
N GLU A 17 -19.00 5.46 3.50
CA GLU A 17 -18.35 4.44 2.71
C GLU A 17 -17.24 3.91 3.60
N PRO A 18 -17.38 2.68 4.14
CA PRO A 18 -16.38 2.13 5.02
C PRO A 18 -15.09 2.04 4.22
N ARG A 19 -14.14 2.94 4.52
CA ARG A 19 -12.79 2.82 4.00
C ARG A 19 -12.21 1.57 4.64
N CYS A 20 -11.78 0.62 3.82
CA CYS A 20 -11.20 -0.62 4.28
C CYS A 20 -9.68 -0.45 4.27
N PRO A 21 -9.04 -0.18 5.43
CA PRO A 21 -7.59 -0.15 5.49
C PRO A 21 -7.07 -1.59 5.41
N CYS A 22 -6.22 -1.85 4.43
CA CYS A 22 -5.54 -3.11 4.22
C CYS A 22 -4.04 -2.88 4.39
N ILE A 23 -3.43 -3.58 5.33
CA ILE A 23 -1.97 -3.57 5.52
C ILE A 23 -1.41 -4.88 4.97
N LEU A 24 -0.46 -4.77 4.05
CA LEU A 24 0.33 -5.89 3.55
C LEU A 24 1.62 -5.99 4.38
N LEU A 25 1.77 -7.09 5.11
CA LEU A 25 2.98 -7.38 5.88
C LEU A 25 3.84 -8.37 5.09
N LEU A 26 4.98 -7.91 4.58
CA LEU A 26 5.76 -8.62 3.56
C LEU A 26 7.14 -9.03 4.08
N ASP A 27 7.48 -10.31 3.96
CA ASP A 27 8.79 -10.82 4.37
C ASP A 27 9.85 -10.42 3.33
N VAL A 28 10.90 -9.74 3.76
CA VAL A 28 12.08 -9.44 2.95
C VAL A 28 13.35 -9.98 3.58
N SER A 29 13.25 -10.91 4.54
CA SER A 29 14.41 -11.54 5.16
C SER A 29 15.34 -12.23 4.16
N GLY A 30 16.58 -12.51 4.57
CA GLY A 30 17.58 -13.17 3.73
C GLY A 30 17.13 -14.50 3.10
N SER A 31 16.22 -15.25 3.75
CA SER A 31 15.62 -16.47 3.21
C SER A 31 14.69 -16.25 2.02
N MET A 32 14.18 -15.03 1.83
CA MET A 32 13.34 -14.68 0.67
C MET A 32 14.15 -14.48 -0.61
N SER A 33 15.49 -14.54 -0.53
CA SER A 33 16.40 -14.35 -1.67
C SER A 33 16.15 -15.35 -2.81
N GLY A 34 16.19 -14.85 -4.05
CA GLY A 34 16.08 -15.68 -5.26
C GLY A 34 14.63 -15.80 -5.74
N ARG A 35 14.09 -17.03 -5.76
CA ARG A 35 12.72 -17.30 -6.24
C ARG A 35 11.60 -16.67 -5.38
N PRO A 36 11.64 -16.72 -4.03
CA PRO A 36 10.52 -16.26 -3.21
C PRO A 36 10.22 -14.76 -3.37
N ILE A 37 11.25 -13.91 -3.40
CA ILE A 37 11.07 -12.46 -3.59
C ILE A 37 10.55 -12.10 -4.99
N ASN A 38 10.93 -12.87 -6.02
CA ASN A 38 10.43 -12.67 -7.37
C ASN A 38 8.94 -13.02 -7.46
N GLU A 39 8.53 -14.13 -6.83
CA GLU A 39 7.13 -14.52 -6.73
C GLU A 39 6.32 -13.49 -5.91
N LEU A 40 6.89 -12.95 -4.84
CA LEU A 40 6.27 -11.89 -4.04
C LEU A 40 6.04 -10.62 -4.88
N ASN A 41 7.04 -10.18 -5.63
CA ASN A 41 6.93 -9.02 -6.51
C ASN A 41 5.88 -9.25 -7.61
N ALA A 42 5.84 -10.44 -8.21
CA ALA A 42 4.81 -10.80 -9.18
C ALA A 42 3.40 -10.84 -8.55
N GLY A 43 3.29 -11.31 -7.31
CA GLY A 43 2.06 -11.30 -6.53
C GLY A 43 1.56 -9.88 -6.25
N LEU A 44 2.44 -8.93 -5.93
CA LEU A 44 2.08 -7.53 -5.72
C LEU A 44 1.54 -6.85 -6.99
N VAL A 45 2.10 -7.19 -8.14
CA VAL A 45 1.59 -6.72 -9.45
C VAL A 45 0.21 -7.32 -9.72
N THR A 46 0.06 -8.63 -9.51
CA THR A 46 -1.24 -9.32 -9.69
C THR A 46 -2.30 -8.75 -8.76
N PHE A 47 -1.96 -8.52 -7.49
CA PHE A 47 -2.83 -7.92 -6.49
C PHE A 47 -3.29 -6.51 -6.89
N ARG A 48 -2.38 -5.70 -7.44
CA ARG A 48 -2.73 -4.39 -8.02
C ARG A 48 -3.73 -4.54 -9.15
N ASP A 49 -3.51 -5.48 -10.07
CA ASP A 49 -4.38 -5.68 -11.23
C ASP A 49 -5.78 -6.16 -10.80
N GLU A 50 -5.87 -7.03 -9.80
CA GLU A 50 -7.15 -7.45 -9.21
C GLU A 50 -7.88 -6.30 -8.52
N LEU A 51 -7.14 -5.45 -7.78
CA LEU A 51 -7.71 -4.24 -7.19
C LEU A 51 -8.22 -3.28 -8.26
N LEU A 52 -7.46 -3.10 -9.35
CA LEU A 52 -7.87 -2.24 -10.48
C LEU A 52 -9.09 -2.78 -11.21
N ALA A 53 -9.27 -4.10 -11.24
CA ALA A 53 -10.43 -4.77 -11.81
C ALA A 53 -11.71 -4.59 -10.97
N ASP A 54 -11.61 -4.19 -9.70
CA ASP A 54 -12.74 -3.89 -8.81
C ASP A 54 -12.89 -2.37 -8.56
N PRO A 55 -13.85 -1.71 -9.25
CA PRO A 55 -14.10 -0.27 -9.12
C PRO A 55 -14.57 0.16 -7.72
N LEU A 56 -15.18 -0.75 -6.94
CA LEU A 56 -15.61 -0.47 -5.57
C LEU A 56 -14.42 -0.56 -4.61
N ALA A 57 -13.55 -1.56 -4.79
CA ALA A 57 -12.31 -1.68 -4.03
C ALA A 57 -11.40 -0.46 -4.26
N LEU A 58 -11.27 0.02 -5.50
CA LEU A 58 -10.48 1.21 -5.82
C LEU A 58 -10.88 2.46 -5.03
N LYS A 59 -12.19 2.66 -4.82
CA LYS A 59 -12.72 3.85 -4.12
C LYS A 59 -12.69 3.72 -2.60
N ARG A 60 -12.65 2.50 -2.08
CA ARG A 60 -12.84 2.23 -0.64
C ARG A 60 -11.60 1.68 0.04
N VAL A 61 -10.68 1.07 -0.67
CA VAL A 61 -9.51 0.41 -0.07
C VAL A 61 -8.35 1.39 0.05
N GLU A 62 -7.77 1.44 1.23
CA GLU A 62 -6.51 2.14 1.52
C GLU A 62 -5.44 1.10 1.85
N LEU A 63 -4.33 1.12 1.12
CA LEU A 63 -3.28 0.12 1.18
C LEU A 63 -2.01 0.69 1.82
N GLY A 64 -1.53 0.01 2.86
CA GLY A 64 -0.19 0.22 3.41
C GLY A 64 0.69 -1.00 3.16
N ILE A 65 1.97 -0.79 2.91
CA ILE A 65 2.96 -1.87 2.83
C ILE A 65 3.96 -1.70 3.97
N VAL A 66 4.12 -2.76 4.74
CA VAL A 66 5.13 -2.88 5.79
C VAL A 66 5.96 -4.12 5.50
N THR A 67 7.27 -3.96 5.37
CA THR A 67 8.21 -5.06 5.20
C THR A 67 8.78 -5.49 6.54
N PHE A 68 9.16 -6.76 6.66
CA PHE A 68 9.87 -7.28 7.83
C PHE A 68 11.16 -8.01 7.43
N GLY A 69 12.21 -7.75 8.21
CA GLY A 69 13.58 -8.22 7.99
C GLY A 69 14.48 -7.21 7.27
N PRO A 70 14.77 -5.99 7.77
CA PRO A 70 14.32 -5.26 8.97
C PRO A 70 12.90 -4.67 8.85
N VAL A 71 12.29 -4.22 9.95
CA VAL A 71 10.94 -3.62 9.91
C VAL A 71 11.00 -2.24 9.26
N HIS A 72 10.33 -2.08 8.12
CA HIS A 72 10.27 -0.82 7.40
C HIS A 72 8.87 -0.57 6.83
N VAL A 73 8.42 0.69 6.84
CA VAL A 73 7.18 1.09 6.17
C VAL A 73 7.56 1.51 4.76
N GLU A 74 7.48 0.57 3.81
CA GLU A 74 7.75 0.86 2.39
C GLU A 74 6.76 1.86 1.81
N GLN A 75 5.49 1.76 2.23
CA GLN A 75 4.46 2.65 1.74
C GLN A 75 3.41 2.94 2.83
N PRO A 76 3.16 4.22 3.17
CA PRO A 76 2.05 4.57 4.03
C PRO A 76 0.72 4.28 3.34
N PHE A 77 -0.38 4.33 4.10
CA PHE A 77 -1.72 4.14 3.55
C PHE A 77 -1.97 5.07 2.37
N THR A 78 -2.18 4.48 1.19
CA THR A 78 -2.54 5.18 -0.05
C THR A 78 -3.80 4.57 -0.62
N SER A 79 -4.57 5.35 -1.38
CA SER A 79 -5.72 4.79 -2.09
C SER A 79 -5.26 3.71 -3.08
N ALA A 80 -6.05 2.64 -3.23
CA ALA A 80 -5.78 1.59 -4.22
C ALA A 80 -5.61 2.13 -5.65
N ALA A 81 -6.22 3.26 -6.01
CA ALA A 81 -6.01 3.91 -7.32
C ALA A 81 -4.61 4.48 -7.50
N ASN A 82 -3.95 4.89 -6.41
CA ASN A 82 -2.59 5.44 -6.39
C ASN A 82 -1.57 4.42 -5.88
N PHE A 83 -1.97 3.15 -5.79
CA PHE A 83 -1.10 2.08 -5.38
C PHE A 83 -0.16 1.67 -6.51
N PHE A 84 1.13 1.88 -6.31
CA PHE A 84 2.18 1.41 -7.20
C PHE A 84 2.99 0.35 -6.45
N PRO A 85 3.01 -0.91 -6.91
CA PRO A 85 3.72 -1.97 -6.21
C PRO A 85 5.23 -1.66 -6.23
N PRO A 86 5.89 -1.51 -5.06
CA PRO A 86 7.33 -1.33 -5.00
C PRO A 86 8.04 -2.63 -5.38
N ILE A 87 9.24 -2.53 -5.91
CA ILE A 87 10.10 -3.69 -6.12
C ILE A 87 10.82 -3.97 -4.81
N LEU A 88 10.49 -5.11 -4.19
CA LEU A 88 11.10 -5.55 -2.96
C LEU A 88 12.36 -6.36 -3.24
N PHE A 89 13.35 -6.19 -2.37
CA PHE A 89 14.60 -6.93 -2.41
C PHE A 89 14.77 -7.64 -1.07
N ALA A 90 15.20 -8.90 -1.12
CA ALA A 90 15.55 -9.62 0.10
C ALA A 90 16.75 -8.93 0.78
N GLN A 91 16.54 -8.48 2.00
CA GLN A 91 17.53 -7.92 2.90
C GLN A 91 17.87 -8.97 3.95
N GLY A 92 18.97 -9.68 3.71
CA GLY A 92 19.69 -10.43 4.73
C GLY A 92 21.03 -9.76 4.89
N ASP A 93 21.30 -9.16 6.04
CA ASP A 93 22.60 -8.56 6.28
C ASP A 93 23.69 -9.65 6.19
N THR A 94 24.46 -9.63 5.12
CA THR A 94 25.91 -9.81 5.23
C THR A 94 26.51 -8.47 4.80
N PRO A 95 26.88 -7.58 5.73
CA PRO A 95 27.46 -6.30 5.39
C PRO A 95 28.88 -6.54 4.89
N MET A 96 29.05 -6.84 3.60
CA MET A 96 30.38 -6.86 3.01
C MET A 96 30.45 -6.33 1.58
N VAL A 97 29.37 -6.33 0.77
CA VAL A 97 29.40 -5.70 -0.55
C VAL A 97 28.04 -5.08 -0.91
N ARG A 98 27.90 -3.77 -0.68
CA ARG A 98 26.94 -2.93 -1.41
C ARG A 98 27.71 -2.13 -2.45
N PRO A 99 27.52 -2.34 -3.76
CA PRO A 99 27.86 -1.33 -4.74
C PRO A 99 26.94 -0.13 -4.47
N LEU A 100 27.51 1.01 -4.10
CA LEU A 100 26.80 2.28 -4.12
C LEU A 100 26.15 2.43 -5.52
N PRO A 101 24.85 2.76 -5.65
CA PRO A 101 24.35 3.26 -6.92
C PRO A 101 25.14 4.53 -7.21
N LYS A 102 26.04 4.45 -8.20
CA LYS A 102 26.80 5.61 -8.66
C LYS A 102 25.80 6.69 -9.05
N PRO A 103 25.76 7.84 -8.35
CA PRO A 103 25.16 8.99 -8.97
C PRO A 103 26.13 9.40 -10.10
N TRP A 104 25.57 9.93 -11.19
CA TRP A 104 26.29 10.55 -12.31
C TRP A 104 26.80 9.58 -13.39
N ILE A 105 26.01 9.45 -14.45
CA ILE A 105 26.52 9.31 -15.81
C ILE A 105 25.71 10.25 -16.72
N TRP A 106 26.42 11.33 -17.11
CA TRP A 106 26.19 12.39 -18.11
C TRP A 106 25.03 13.36 -17.91
#